data_AF-A0A8T1XDE7-F1
#
_entry.id   AF-A0A8T1XDE7-F1
#
_cell.length_a   1.000
_cell.length_b   1.000
_cell.length_c   1.000
_cell.angle_alpha   90.00
_cell.angle_beta   90.00
_cell.angle_gamma   90.00
#
_symmetry.space_group_name_H-M   'P 1'
#
loop_
_entity.id
_entity.type
_entity.pdbx_description
1 polymer ?
#
loop_
_entity_poly.entity_id
_entity_poly.type
_entity_poly.pdbx_seq_one_letter_code
_entity_poly.pdbx_strand_id
1 'polypeptide(L)'
;MAMVPSGKGLPRLKYTPAASQKLMLTKDSAKMNRVTSGIGGALESVQMKIDMLGREIKADEKGKQDYDEQLFRLNQRRSDLEAKLREAREWSALFESKIKPLAGKYAETTDGMQDQYNDAKLRHAQGIIVLMENFDYHPEFKRFSDTFSAVPFRPK
;
A
#
# COMPACT_ATOMS: atom_id res chain seq x y z
N MET A 1 58.70 92.90 44.93
CA MET A 1 58.24 92.85 43.53
C MET A 1 57.99 91.40 43.17
N ALA A 2 56.73 91.01 42.96
CA ALA A 2 56.37 89.66 42.52
C ALA A 2 55.38 89.76 41.36
N MET A 3 55.65 89.01 40.29
CA MET A 3 55.06 89.11 38.96
C MET A 3 53.59 88.65 38.92
N VAL A 4 52.79 89.35 38.10
CA VAL A 4 51.42 89.01 37.73
C VAL A 4 51.42 87.79 36.77
N PRO A 5 50.55 86.78 36.95
CA PRO A 5 50.46 85.67 36.00
C PRO A 5 49.71 86.10 34.73
N SER A 6 50.37 85.90 33.59
CA SER A 6 49.84 86.11 32.24
C SER A 6 48.62 85.20 31.97
N GLY A 7 47.52 85.79 31.51
CA GLY A 7 46.23 85.15 31.34
C GLY A 7 46.21 83.98 30.34
N LYS A 8 45.37 82.98 30.64
CA LYS A 8 44.98 81.92 29.70
C LYS A 8 44.10 82.53 28.61
N GLY A 9 44.63 82.64 27.40
CA GLY A 9 43.85 83.05 26.23
C GLY A 9 42.74 82.05 25.93
N LEU A 10 41.54 82.57 25.60
CA LEU A 10 40.40 81.77 25.14
C LEU A 10 40.80 80.93 23.90
N PRO A 11 40.29 79.70 23.75
CA PRO A 11 40.57 78.88 22.58
C PRO A 11 40.09 79.61 21.31
N ARG A 12 41.02 79.88 20.38
CA ARG A 12 40.69 80.46 19.08
C ARG A 12 39.76 79.52 18.32
N LEU A 13 38.54 79.98 18.00
CA LEU A 13 37.68 79.34 17.02
C LEU A 13 38.39 79.36 15.67
N LYS A 14 38.88 78.19 15.23
CA LYS A 14 39.38 77.99 13.88
C LYS A 14 38.18 77.98 12.93
N TYR A 15 37.88 79.12 12.32
CA TYR A 15 36.94 79.17 11.20
C TYR A 15 37.58 78.51 9.99
N THR A 16 37.16 77.28 9.69
CA THR A 16 37.42 76.67 8.39
C THR A 16 36.64 77.45 7.32
N PRO A 17 37.27 77.85 6.20
CA PRO A 17 36.59 78.61 5.15
C PRO A 17 35.39 77.82 4.60
N ALA A 18 34.30 78.52 4.24
CA ALA A 18 33.03 77.92 3.83
C ALA A 18 33.14 76.88 2.70
N ALA A 19 34.13 77.03 1.82
CA ALA A 19 34.46 76.06 0.77
C ALA A 19 34.92 74.71 1.33
N SER A 20 35.68 74.71 2.43
CA SER A 20 36.18 73.49 3.08
C SER A 20 35.09 72.75 3.86
N GLN A 21 34.13 73.47 4.44
CA GLN A 21 32.94 72.87 5.07
C GLN A 21 32.00 72.25 4.02
N LYS A 22 31.79 72.91 2.86
CA LYS A 22 31.03 72.34 1.72
C LYS A 22 31.66 71.05 1.18
N LEU A 23 32.99 70.98 1.12
CA LEU A 23 33.73 69.78 0.67
C LEU A 23 33.68 68.61 1.66
N MET A 24 33.63 68.88 2.98
CA MET A 24 33.43 67.82 3.98
C MET A 24 32.00 67.28 3.96
N LEU A 25 31.00 68.17 3.89
CA LEU A 25 29.59 67.81 3.82
C LEU A 25 29.26 66.91 2.61
N THR A 26 29.93 67.15 1.47
CA THR A 26 29.76 66.34 0.26
C THR A 26 30.45 64.98 0.34
N LYS A 27 31.63 64.87 0.99
CA LYS A 27 32.28 63.58 1.25
C LYS A 27 31.51 62.72 2.25
N ASP A 28 30.96 63.32 3.30
CA ASP A 28 30.14 62.61 4.28
C ASP A 28 28.79 62.19 3.68
N SER A 29 28.18 63.05 2.85
CA SER A 29 27.02 62.69 2.03
C SER A 29 27.31 61.53 1.07
N ALA A 30 28.47 61.52 0.39
CA ALA A 30 28.86 60.44 -0.51
C ALA A 30 29.08 59.11 0.23
N LYS A 31 29.69 59.13 1.43
CA LYS A 31 29.81 57.94 2.29
C LYS A 31 28.45 57.45 2.75
N MET A 32 27.59 58.37 3.20
CA MET A 32 26.23 58.05 3.65
C MET A 32 25.43 57.40 2.52
N ASN A 33 25.43 57.99 1.32
CA ASN A 33 24.76 57.41 0.15
C ASN A 33 25.29 56.01 -0.18
N ARG A 34 26.60 55.79 -0.10
CA ARG A 34 27.21 54.49 -0.37
C ARG A 34 26.79 53.43 0.66
N VAL A 35 26.72 53.81 1.94
CA VAL A 35 26.23 52.94 3.03
C VAL A 35 24.74 52.65 2.85
N THR A 36 23.93 53.67 2.59
CA THR A 36 22.48 53.52 2.36
C THR A 36 22.19 52.63 1.14
N SER A 37 22.93 52.78 0.04
CA SER A 37 22.83 51.90 -1.13
C SER A 37 23.25 50.46 -0.81
N GLY A 38 24.30 50.27 -0.01
CA GLY A 38 24.73 48.93 0.43
C GLY A 38 23.69 48.24 1.31
N ILE A 39 23.10 48.97 2.25
CA ILE A 39 22.00 48.47 3.09
C ILE A 39 20.77 48.16 2.23
N GLY A 40 20.41 49.04 1.30
CA GLY A 40 19.29 48.83 0.39
C GLY A 40 19.44 47.56 -0.44
N GLY A 41 20.61 47.34 -1.05
CA GLY A 41 20.89 46.12 -1.82
C GLY A 41 20.91 44.84 -0.97
N ALA A 42 21.42 44.91 0.27
CA ALA A 42 21.36 43.79 1.19
C ALA A 42 19.91 43.45 1.60
N LEU A 43 19.09 44.47 1.84
CA LEU A 43 17.69 44.31 2.22
C LEU A 43 16.86 43.74 1.08
N GLU A 44 17.10 44.21 -0.15
CA GLU A 44 16.51 43.66 -1.37
C GLU A 44 16.90 42.20 -1.59
N SER A 45 18.18 41.86 -1.40
CA SER A 45 18.64 40.46 -1.48
C SER A 45 17.98 39.56 -0.44
N VAL A 46 17.79 40.04 0.79
CA VAL A 46 17.09 39.30 1.83
C VAL A 46 15.61 39.13 1.47
N GLN A 47 14.96 40.17 0.96
CA GLN A 47 13.57 40.08 0.51
C GLN A 47 13.39 39.04 -0.60
N MET A 48 14.28 39.03 -1.61
CA MET A 48 14.26 38.02 -2.66
C MET A 48 14.41 36.59 -2.11
N LYS A 49 15.27 36.39 -1.12
CA LYS A 49 15.43 35.08 -0.47
C LYS A 49 14.20 34.65 0.32
N ILE A 50 13.54 35.59 1.01
CA ILE A 50 12.27 35.33 1.71
C ILE A 50 11.21 34.90 0.71
N ASP A 51 11.08 35.61 -0.42
CA ASP A 51 10.10 35.28 -1.45
C ASP A 51 10.39 33.93 -2.10
N MET A 52 11.66 33.59 -2.32
CA MET A 52 12.10 32.30 -2.84
C MET A 52 11.76 31.17 -1.86
N LEU A 53 12.16 31.29 -0.60
CA LEU A 53 11.84 30.32 0.44
C LEU A 53 10.32 30.16 0.62
N GLY A 54 9.56 31.25 0.51
CA GLY A 54 8.10 31.21 0.57
C GLY A 54 7.48 30.41 -0.59
N ARG A 55 8.11 30.38 -1.76
CA ARG A 55 7.68 29.51 -2.89
C ARG A 55 8.07 28.06 -2.66
N GLU A 56 9.27 27.81 -2.16
CA GLU A 56 9.76 26.46 -1.82
C GLU A 56 8.88 25.81 -0.75
N ILE A 57 8.57 26.51 0.34
CA ILE A 57 7.69 26.02 1.41
C ILE A 57 6.31 25.62 0.84
N LYS A 58 5.72 26.44 -0.04
CA LYS A 58 4.43 26.11 -0.67
C LYS A 58 4.52 24.89 -1.57
N ALA A 59 5.63 24.72 -2.28
CA ALA A 59 5.86 23.55 -3.11
C ALA A 59 6.01 22.28 -2.24
N ASP A 60 6.74 22.38 -1.13
CA ASP A 60 6.93 21.29 -0.18
C ASP A 60 5.62 20.91 0.54
N GLU A 61 4.81 21.90 0.94
CA GLU A 61 3.49 21.66 1.53
C GLU A 61 2.58 20.90 0.56
N LYS A 62 2.58 21.28 -0.71
CA LYS A 62 1.86 20.56 -1.76
C LYS A 62 2.42 19.13 -1.92
N GLY A 63 3.74 18.99 -2.00
CA GLY A 63 4.38 17.68 -2.12
C GLY A 63 4.02 16.76 -0.95
N LYS A 64 3.97 17.30 0.28
CA LYS A 64 3.55 16.56 1.46
C LYS A 64 2.10 16.07 1.34
N GLN A 65 1.18 16.92 0.89
CA GLN A 65 -0.22 16.52 0.67
C GLN A 65 -0.33 15.41 -0.37
N ASP A 66 0.42 15.50 -1.47
CA ASP A 66 0.44 14.48 -2.51
C ASP A 66 0.93 13.12 -1.96
N TYR A 67 1.95 13.13 -1.09
CA TYR A 67 2.43 11.92 -0.42
C TYR A 67 1.42 11.35 0.58
N ASP A 68 0.78 12.20 1.38
CA ASP A 68 -0.25 11.79 2.33
C ASP A 68 -1.43 11.11 1.61
N GLU A 69 -1.83 11.64 0.45
CA GLU A 69 -2.88 11.03 -0.38
C GLU A 69 -2.44 9.66 -0.94
N GLN A 70 -1.20 9.55 -1.43
CA GLN A 70 -0.68 8.28 -1.92
C GLN A 70 -0.58 7.23 -0.80
N LEU A 71 -0.12 7.62 0.38
CA LEU A 71 -0.06 6.76 1.57
C LEU A 71 -1.46 6.28 1.97
N PHE A 72 -2.45 7.17 1.95
CA PHE A 72 -3.84 6.80 2.22
C PHE A 72 -4.34 5.72 1.24
N ARG A 73 -4.14 5.94 -0.07
CA ARG A 73 -4.54 4.98 -1.11
C ARG A 73 -3.83 3.63 -0.97
N LEU A 74 -2.54 3.64 -0.63
CA LEU A 74 -1.76 2.43 -0.40
C LEU A 74 -2.25 1.64 0.81
N ASN A 75 -2.53 2.33 1.92
CA ASN A 75 -3.04 1.70 3.13
C ASN A 75 -4.44 1.08 2.92
N GLN A 76 -5.31 1.77 2.17
CA GLN A 76 -6.62 1.22 1.81
C GLN A 76 -6.47 -0.05 0.96
N ARG A 77 -5.61 -0.01 -0.07
CA ARG A 77 -5.36 -1.18 -0.92
C ARG A 77 -4.73 -2.34 -0.14
N ARG A 78 -3.85 -2.04 0.81
CA ARG A 78 -3.28 -3.04 1.71
C ARG A 78 -4.37 -3.72 2.54
N SER A 79 -5.24 -2.93 3.17
CA SER A 79 -6.38 -3.44 3.95
C SER A 79 -7.28 -4.37 3.11
N ASP A 80 -7.60 -3.96 1.89
CA ASP A 80 -8.44 -4.76 0.98
C ASP A 80 -7.78 -6.09 0.60
N LEU A 81 -6.46 -6.08 0.35
CA LEU A 81 -5.71 -7.29 0.03
C LEU A 81 -5.59 -8.22 1.24
N GLU A 82 -5.37 -7.68 2.44
CA GLU A 82 -5.33 -8.46 3.68
C GLU A 82 -6.70 -9.12 3.97
N ALA A 83 -7.81 -8.43 3.69
CA ALA A 83 -9.15 -9.00 3.77
C ALA A 83 -9.34 -10.16 2.78
N LYS A 84 -9.03 -9.96 1.49
CA LYS A 84 -9.12 -11.01 0.46
C LYS A 84 -8.25 -12.21 0.77
N LEU A 85 -7.05 -11.99 1.30
CA LEU A 85 -6.13 -13.06 1.65
C LEU A 85 -6.65 -13.89 2.83
N ARG A 86 -7.34 -13.26 3.79
CA ARG A 86 -8.03 -13.95 4.88
C ARG A 86 -9.18 -14.80 4.35
N GLU A 87 -10.05 -14.23 3.53
CA GLU A 87 -11.14 -14.96 2.89
C GLU A 87 -10.63 -16.16 2.09
N ALA A 88 -9.58 -15.98 1.28
CA ALA A 88 -8.98 -17.06 0.50
C ALA A 88 -8.40 -18.18 1.38
N ARG A 89 -7.81 -17.84 2.52
CA ARG A 89 -7.31 -18.83 3.50
C ARG A 89 -8.45 -19.61 4.14
N GLU A 90 -9.51 -18.93 4.55
CA GLU A 90 -10.71 -19.55 5.12
C GLU A 90 -11.36 -20.50 4.09
N TRP A 91 -11.46 -20.05 2.84
CA TRP A 91 -12.01 -20.84 1.74
C TRP A 91 -11.15 -22.08 1.44
N SER A 92 -9.83 -21.92 1.45
CA SER A 92 -8.89 -23.03 1.25
C SER A 92 -9.00 -24.07 2.38
N ALA A 93 -9.11 -23.62 3.63
CA ALA A 93 -9.31 -24.51 4.77
C ALA A 93 -10.67 -25.24 4.70
N LEU A 94 -11.72 -24.56 4.26
CA LEU A 94 -13.03 -25.18 4.02
C LEU A 94 -12.96 -26.22 2.91
N PHE A 95 -12.26 -25.92 1.81
CA PHE A 95 -12.08 -26.84 0.71
C PHE A 95 -11.33 -28.11 1.14
N GLU A 96 -10.21 -27.96 1.84
CA GLU A 96 -9.42 -29.09 2.34
C GLU A 96 -10.19 -29.95 3.36
N SER A 97 -11.00 -29.34 4.22
CA SER A 97 -11.74 -30.07 5.27
C SER A 97 -13.01 -30.74 4.77
N LYS A 98 -13.75 -30.12 3.86
CA LYS A 98 -15.08 -30.60 3.43
C LYS A 98 -15.10 -31.13 2.02
N ILE A 99 -14.47 -30.43 1.07
CA ILE A 99 -14.65 -30.70 -0.36
C ILE A 99 -13.68 -31.79 -0.83
N LYS A 100 -12.40 -31.70 -0.45
CA LYS A 100 -11.39 -32.69 -0.84
C LYS A 100 -11.71 -34.12 -0.35
N PRO A 101 -12.18 -34.34 0.88
CA PRO A 101 -12.58 -35.68 1.32
C PRO A 101 -13.81 -36.20 0.57
N LEU A 102 -14.73 -35.32 0.15
CA LEU A 102 -15.89 -35.72 -0.65
C LEU A 102 -15.46 -36.27 -2.01
N ALA A 103 -14.51 -35.61 -2.70
CA ALA A 103 -13.99 -36.11 -3.96
C ALA A 103 -13.37 -37.52 -3.82
N GLY A 104 -12.61 -37.77 -2.74
CA GLY A 104 -12.10 -39.09 -2.42
C GLY A 104 -13.21 -40.12 -2.18
N LYS A 105 -14.23 -39.76 -1.39
CA LYS A 105 -15.39 -40.63 -1.13
C LYS A 105 -16.20 -40.94 -2.38
N TYR A 106 -16.32 -40.00 -3.32
CA TYR A 106 -17.01 -40.27 -4.59
C TYR A 106 -16.27 -41.32 -5.42
N ALA A 107 -14.93 -41.25 -5.47
CA ALA A 107 -14.12 -42.27 -6.14
C ALA A 107 -14.27 -43.64 -5.45
N GLU A 108 -14.07 -43.69 -4.13
CA GLU A 108 -14.22 -44.92 -3.32
C GLU A 108 -15.61 -45.56 -3.47
N THR A 109 -16.66 -44.74 -3.46
CA THR A 109 -18.04 -45.24 -3.61
C THR A 109 -18.28 -45.79 -5.01
N THR A 110 -17.75 -45.13 -6.05
CA THR A 110 -17.90 -45.58 -7.44
C THR A 110 -17.15 -46.88 -7.69
N ASP A 111 -15.95 -47.05 -7.11
CA ASP A 111 -15.19 -48.29 -7.19
C ASP A 111 -15.91 -49.43 -6.45
N GLY A 112 -16.39 -49.16 -5.23
CA GLY A 112 -17.13 -50.15 -4.44
C GLY A 112 -18.45 -50.60 -5.08
N MET A 113 -19.09 -49.76 -5.89
CA MET A 113 -20.29 -50.16 -6.65
C MET A 113 -19.96 -51.31 -7.60
N GLN A 114 -18.85 -51.26 -8.35
CA GLN A 114 -18.52 -52.31 -9.31
C GLN A 114 -18.37 -53.69 -8.65
N ASP A 115 -17.77 -53.73 -7.46
CA ASP A 115 -17.64 -54.95 -6.66
C ASP A 115 -18.99 -55.45 -6.14
N GLN A 116 -19.87 -54.55 -5.70
CA GLN A 116 -21.24 -54.90 -5.28
C GLN A 116 -22.07 -55.49 -6.43
N TYR A 117 -21.95 -54.94 -7.64
CA TYR A 117 -22.60 -55.51 -8.84
C TYR A 117 -22.07 -56.90 -9.16
N ASN A 118 -20.75 -57.12 -9.02
CA ASN A 118 -20.13 -58.42 -9.25
C ASN A 118 -20.58 -59.47 -8.22
N ASP A 119 -20.62 -59.12 -6.93
CA ASP A 119 -21.09 -60.00 -5.86
C ASP A 119 -22.59 -60.33 -6.03
N ALA A 120 -23.41 -59.33 -6.36
CA ALA A 120 -24.83 -59.54 -6.63
C ALA A 120 -25.08 -60.49 -7.81
N LYS A 121 -24.26 -60.41 -8.87
CA LYS A 121 -24.33 -61.33 -10.02
C LYS A 121 -23.97 -62.76 -9.61
N LEU A 122 -22.95 -62.93 -8.77
CA LEU A 122 -22.51 -64.23 -8.28
C LEU A 122 -23.56 -64.88 -7.36
N ARG A 123 -24.10 -64.11 -6.41
CA ARG A 123 -25.18 -64.59 -5.52
C ARG A 123 -26.47 -64.86 -6.26
N HIS A 124 -26.79 -64.09 -7.29
CA HIS A 124 -27.93 -64.36 -8.18
C HIS A 124 -27.75 -65.71 -8.89
N ALA A 125 -26.57 -66.01 -9.41
CA ALA A 125 -26.28 -67.32 -10.01
C ALA A 125 -26.39 -68.46 -8.99
N GLN A 126 -25.87 -68.27 -7.78
CA GLN A 126 -26.01 -69.25 -6.68
C GLN A 126 -27.48 -69.45 -6.28
N GLY A 127 -28.27 -68.38 -6.21
CA GLY A 127 -29.70 -68.46 -5.90
C GLY A 127 -30.48 -69.29 -6.92
N ILE A 128 -30.15 -69.16 -8.21
CA ILE A 128 -30.75 -69.99 -9.27
C ILE A 128 -30.40 -71.48 -9.05
N ILE A 129 -29.15 -71.79 -8.70
CA ILE A 129 -28.72 -73.17 -8.40
C ILE A 129 -29.54 -73.75 -7.25
N VAL A 130 -29.69 -73.00 -6.15
CA VAL A 130 -30.48 -73.43 -4.99
C VAL A 130 -31.94 -73.71 -5.35
N LEU A 131 -32.54 -72.87 -6.21
CA LEU A 131 -33.90 -73.05 -6.70
C LEU A 131 -34.03 -74.32 -7.55
N MET A 132 -33.04 -74.61 -8.42
CA MET A 132 -33.01 -75.82 -9.22
C MET A 132 -32.90 -77.09 -8.36
N GLU A 133 -32.07 -77.06 -7.32
CA GLU A 133 -31.78 -78.24 -6.50
C GLU A 133 -32.87 -78.56 -5.46
N ASN A 134 -33.53 -77.54 -4.89
CA ASN A 134 -34.40 -77.73 -3.72
C ASN A 134 -35.90 -77.48 -4.00
N PHE A 135 -36.24 -76.91 -5.15
CA PHE A 135 -37.61 -76.48 -5.46
C PHE A 135 -38.09 -76.90 -6.86
N ASP A 136 -37.43 -77.88 -7.49
CA ASP A 136 -37.75 -78.37 -8.85
C ASP A 136 -37.90 -77.26 -9.89
N TYR A 137 -37.08 -76.20 -9.77
CA TYR A 137 -37.14 -75.05 -10.67
C TYR A 137 -36.70 -75.45 -12.09
N HIS A 138 -37.65 -75.50 -13.03
CA HIS A 138 -37.37 -75.88 -14.41
C HIS A 138 -36.64 -74.74 -15.16
N PRO A 139 -35.53 -75.01 -15.86
CA PRO A 139 -34.69 -73.98 -16.49
C PRO A 139 -35.40 -73.16 -17.58
N GLU A 140 -36.48 -73.67 -18.16
CA GLU A 140 -37.33 -72.94 -19.13
C GLU A 140 -38.30 -71.92 -18.50
N PHE A 141 -38.55 -71.99 -17.19
CA PHE A 141 -39.34 -70.95 -16.48
C PHE A 141 -38.52 -69.70 -16.18
N LYS A 142 -37.24 -69.69 -16.56
CA LYS A 142 -36.40 -68.50 -16.55
C LYS A 142 -36.99 -67.49 -17.55
N ARG A 143 -37.56 -66.40 -17.04
CA ARG A 143 -38.07 -65.31 -17.88
C ARG A 143 -36.88 -64.69 -18.63
N PHE A 144 -37.08 -64.12 -19.82
CA PHE A 144 -36.03 -63.41 -20.55
C PHE A 144 -35.38 -62.28 -19.71
N SER A 145 -36.09 -61.80 -18.68
CA SER A 145 -35.66 -60.82 -17.68
C SER A 145 -34.85 -61.36 -16.51
N ASP A 146 -34.76 -62.69 -16.32
CA ASP A 146 -34.03 -63.35 -15.21
C ASP A 146 -32.52 -63.46 -15.50
N THR A 147 -32.04 -62.76 -16.53
CA THR A 147 -30.61 -62.47 -16.65
C THR A 147 -30.32 -61.27 -15.76
N PHE A 148 -29.25 -61.33 -14.95
CA PHE A 148 -28.82 -60.20 -14.13
C PHE A 148 -28.62 -58.97 -15.03
N SER A 149 -29.57 -58.04 -14.98
CA SER A 149 -29.76 -56.95 -15.94
C SER A 149 -29.30 -55.59 -15.41
N ALA A 150 -28.77 -55.58 -14.19
CA ALA A 150 -28.32 -54.37 -13.53
C ALA A 150 -26.98 -53.91 -14.14
N VAL A 151 -26.95 -52.70 -14.67
CA VAL A 151 -25.77 -52.10 -15.30
C VAL A 151 -25.04 -51.23 -14.25
N PRO A 152 -23.73 -51.41 -14.04
CA PRO A 152 -22.99 -50.59 -13.09
C PRO A 152 -23.06 -49.12 -13.48
N PHE A 153 -23.34 -48.24 -12.51
CA PHE A 153 -23.30 -46.80 -12.72
C PHE A 153 -21.85 -46.36 -12.99
N ARG A 154 -21.63 -45.69 -14.13
CA ARG A 154 -20.36 -45.04 -14.47
C ARG A 154 -20.65 -43.60 -14.88
N PRO A 155 -20.43 -42.60 -14.00
CA PRO A 155 -20.59 -41.21 -14.39
C PRO A 155 -19.57 -40.86 -15.49
N LYS A 156 -20.00 -40.11 -16.50
CA LYS A 156 -19.14 -39.58 -17.57
C LYS A 156 -18.45 -38.30 -17.12
#